data_AF-A0A257T3E7-F1
#
_entry.id   AF-A0A257T3E7-F1
#
_cell.length_a   1.000
_cell.length_b   1.000
_cell.length_c   1.000
_cell.angle_alpha   90.00
_cell.angle_beta   90.00
_cell.angle_gamma   90.00
#
_symmetry.space_group_name_H-M   'P 1'
#
loop_
_entity.id
_entity.type
_entity.pdbx_description
1 polymer ?
#
loop_
_entity_poly.entity_id
_entity_poly.type
_entity_poly.pdbx_seq_one_letter_code
_entity_poly.pdbx_strand_id
1 'polypeptide(L)'
;MRRRTKLSPIFAALGLAAMLSACAQVTPQSLLPGATRNIPLNDDLAHCGLATSTACARIHEALADAYLRSGPLNSTALGNAARELGLAAQNNEVAAKTLPLRRIVHALQEHTATKDACIAALRKARAQLAATHAQSAAAQARLHSLENLLHDHAEKSLDHHVPKRS
;
A
#
# COMPACT_ATOMS: atom_id res chain seq x y z
N MET A 1 60.12 6.19 24.15
CA MET A 1 59.23 5.05 23.80
C MET A 1 57.81 5.33 24.28
N ARG A 2 56.80 5.13 23.41
CA ARG A 2 55.36 4.87 23.67
C ARG A 2 54.53 6.00 24.33
N ARG A 3 53.80 6.84 23.56
CA ARG A 3 52.42 6.67 22.99
C ARG A 3 51.33 6.23 23.99
N ARG A 4 50.30 7.10 24.18
CA ARG A 4 48.85 6.89 23.88
C ARG A 4 48.02 7.98 24.59
N THR A 5 47.60 9.06 23.93
CA THR A 5 46.26 9.24 23.29
C THR A 5 45.09 8.60 24.05
N LYS A 6 44.23 9.42 24.66
CA LYS A 6 42.79 9.18 24.75
C LYS A 6 42.05 10.49 24.47
N LEU A 7 41.53 10.57 23.25
CA LEU A 7 40.48 11.48 22.80
C LEU A 7 39.12 10.96 23.33
N SER A 8 38.27 11.90 23.78
CA SER A 8 36.79 12.09 23.69
C SER A 8 35.87 10.89 23.32
N PRO A 9 34.53 10.89 23.61
CA PRO A 9 33.66 12.07 23.71
C PRO A 9 32.46 12.06 24.70
N ILE A 10 32.13 13.27 25.15
CA ILE A 10 30.77 13.73 25.44
C ILE A 10 30.16 14.09 24.08
N PHE A 11 29.20 13.33 23.54
CA PHE A 11 28.25 13.79 22.50
C PHE A 11 27.21 12.67 22.29
N ALA A 12 26.16 12.68 23.11
CA ALA A 12 25.00 11.79 22.95
C ALA A 12 23.71 12.59 23.10
N ALA A 13 23.55 13.65 22.31
CA ALA A 13 22.29 14.38 22.20
C ALA A 13 22.29 15.36 21.00
N LEU A 14 22.71 14.94 19.81
CA LEU A 14 22.54 15.74 18.57
C LEU A 14 22.66 14.81 17.36
N GLY A 15 21.57 14.16 16.96
CA GLY A 15 21.63 13.21 15.85
C GLY A 15 20.31 12.76 15.25
N LEU A 16 19.20 13.47 15.49
CA LEU A 16 17.88 13.10 14.92
C LEU A 16 17.11 14.25 14.26
N ALA A 17 17.74 15.42 14.10
CA ALA A 17 17.09 16.61 13.51
C ALA A 17 17.74 17.09 12.19
N ALA A 18 18.57 16.27 11.54
CA ALA A 18 19.30 16.66 10.32
C ALA A 18 18.92 15.87 9.06
N MET A 19 17.76 15.18 9.05
CA MET A 19 17.28 14.40 7.88
C MET A 19 15.83 14.69 7.49
N LEU A 20 15.30 15.86 7.84
CA LEU A 20 13.95 16.31 7.42
C LEU A 20 13.95 17.69 6.73
N SER A 21 15.11 18.26 6.42
CA SER A 21 15.22 19.60 5.80
C SER A 21 15.82 19.55 4.39
N ALA A 22 15.33 18.65 3.54
CA ALA A 22 15.77 18.55 2.14
C ALA A 22 14.63 18.47 1.10
N CYS A 23 13.39 18.83 1.45
CA CYS A 23 12.28 18.89 0.48
C CYS A 23 11.70 20.29 0.25
N ALA A 24 12.26 21.35 0.84
CA ALA A 24 11.61 22.66 0.83
C ALA A 24 12.11 23.65 -0.23
N GLN A 25 13.20 23.38 -0.99
CA GLN A 25 13.82 24.43 -1.79
C GLN A 25 14.29 23.96 -3.17
N VAL A 26 13.37 23.44 -3.98
CA VAL A 26 13.52 23.48 -5.44
C VAL A 26 12.17 23.85 -6.04
N THR A 27 11.82 25.13 -5.93
CA THR A 27 10.91 25.78 -6.88
C THR A 27 11.75 26.28 -8.05
N PRO A 28 11.78 25.61 -9.21
CA PRO A 28 11.96 26.34 -10.44
C PRO A 28 10.67 27.14 -10.64
N GLN A 29 10.74 28.45 -10.47
CA GLN A 29 9.76 29.36 -11.06
C GLN A 29 9.90 29.24 -12.58
N SER A 30 9.26 28.23 -13.15
CA SER A 30 8.98 28.20 -14.58
C SER A 30 7.72 29.01 -14.77
N LEU A 31 7.88 30.22 -15.33
CA LEU A 31 6.79 30.95 -15.93
C LEU A 31 6.15 30.07 -17.01
N LEU A 32 5.02 29.44 -16.69
CA LEU A 32 4.09 28.92 -17.68
C LEU A 32 2.96 29.94 -17.84
N PRO A 33 2.74 30.49 -19.05
CA PRO A 33 1.56 31.28 -19.32
C PRO A 33 0.33 30.39 -19.12
N GLY A 34 -0.69 30.96 -18.49
CA GLY A 34 -1.93 30.25 -18.18
C GLY A 34 -2.61 29.66 -19.40
N ALA A 35 -3.23 28.51 -19.17
CA ALA A 35 -4.43 28.09 -19.88
C ALA A 35 -5.19 27.11 -18.99
N THR A 36 -6.06 27.63 -18.12
CA THR A 36 -7.26 26.90 -17.65
C THR A 36 -8.18 26.71 -18.85
N ARG A 37 -7.73 25.92 -19.82
CA ARG A 37 -8.53 25.56 -20.98
C ARG A 37 -9.33 24.34 -20.55
N ASN A 38 -10.56 24.59 -20.10
CA ASN A 38 -11.63 23.58 -20.09
C ASN A 38 -11.90 23.19 -21.55
N ILE A 39 -10.97 22.45 -22.15
CA ILE A 39 -11.17 21.84 -23.46
C ILE A 39 -12.07 20.63 -23.18
N PRO A 40 -13.20 20.47 -23.89
CA PRO A 40 -13.96 19.24 -23.84
C PRO A 40 -13.12 18.13 -24.45
N LEU A 41 -12.24 17.54 -23.64
CA LEU A 41 -11.28 16.50 -24.03
C LEU A 41 -11.97 15.29 -24.67
N ASN A 42 -13.26 15.05 -24.38
CA ASN A 42 -14.02 13.93 -24.91
C ASN A 42 -14.29 14.00 -26.42
N ASP A 43 -14.55 15.19 -26.98
CA ASP A 43 -14.84 15.33 -28.42
C ASP A 43 -13.55 15.21 -29.26
N ASP A 44 -12.44 15.69 -28.70
CA ASP A 44 -11.11 15.58 -29.30
C ASP A 44 -10.54 14.15 -29.19
N LEU A 45 -10.89 13.40 -28.13
CA LEU A 45 -10.47 12.00 -27.96
C LEU A 45 -11.06 11.07 -29.02
N ALA A 46 -12.29 11.37 -29.51
CA ALA A 46 -12.96 10.57 -30.54
C ALA A 46 -12.15 10.47 -31.84
N HIS A 47 -11.28 11.45 -32.10
CA HIS A 47 -10.44 11.53 -33.29
C HIS A 47 -8.98 11.11 -33.04
N CYS A 48 -8.60 10.89 -31.78
CA CYS A 48 -7.22 10.63 -31.35
C CYS A 48 -7.05 9.21 -30.81
N GLY A 49 -7.53 8.19 -31.53
CA GLY A 49 -7.31 6.79 -31.15
C GLY A 49 -5.83 6.36 -31.14
N LEU A 50 -4.98 7.08 -31.88
CA LEU A 50 -3.52 6.94 -31.87
C LEU A 50 -2.86 8.33 -31.75
N ALA A 51 -1.77 8.41 -30.98
CA ALA A 51 -1.06 9.66 -30.70
C ALA A 51 0.04 9.98 -31.73
N THR A 52 -0.20 9.72 -33.01
CA THR A 52 0.80 9.92 -34.08
C THR A 52 1.09 11.40 -34.33
N SER A 53 0.09 12.27 -34.15
CA SER A 53 0.24 13.72 -34.20
C SER A 53 0.61 14.30 -32.83
N THR A 54 1.37 15.40 -32.83
CA THR A 54 1.71 16.11 -31.59
C THR A 54 0.46 16.66 -30.90
N ALA A 55 -0.61 16.99 -31.63
CA ALA A 55 -1.88 17.45 -31.07
C ALA A 55 -2.59 16.34 -30.28
N CYS A 56 -2.75 15.14 -30.87
CA CYS A 56 -3.32 14.00 -30.18
C CYS A 56 -2.47 13.56 -28.98
N ALA A 57 -1.15 13.56 -29.12
CA ALA A 57 -0.25 13.26 -28.00
C ALA A 57 -0.43 14.21 -26.81
N ARG A 58 -0.63 15.52 -27.06
CA ARG A 58 -0.93 16.50 -26.00
C ARG A 58 -2.31 16.32 -25.38
N ILE A 59 -3.30 15.85 -26.14
CA ILE A 59 -4.63 15.51 -25.58
C ILE A 59 -4.51 14.34 -24.60
N HIS A 60 -3.79 13.28 -24.96
CA HIS A 60 -3.54 12.16 -24.04
C HIS A 60 -2.72 12.59 -22.81
N GLU A 61 -1.71 13.45 -22.98
CA GLU A 61 -0.98 14.03 -21.85
C GLU A 61 -1.92 14.81 -20.91
N ALA A 62 -2.80 15.65 -21.46
CA ALA A 62 -3.77 16.41 -20.68
C ALA A 62 -4.79 15.50 -19.96
N LEU A 63 -5.21 14.41 -20.60
CA LEU A 63 -6.12 13.43 -20.00
C LEU A 63 -5.43 12.67 -18.86
N ALA A 64 -4.16 12.31 -19.01
CA ALA A 64 -3.37 11.75 -17.92
C ALA A 64 -3.30 12.70 -16.73
N ASP A 65 -3.00 13.97 -16.98
CA ASP A 65 -2.96 15.02 -15.95
C ASP A 65 -4.32 15.18 -15.25
N ALA A 66 -5.42 15.07 -15.99
CA ALA A 66 -6.76 15.08 -15.42
C ALA A 66 -6.97 13.91 -14.45
N TYR A 67 -6.59 12.68 -14.83
CA TYR A 67 -6.67 11.52 -13.92
C TYR A 67 -5.80 11.68 -12.67
N LEU A 68 -4.65 12.34 -12.78
CA LEU A 68 -3.76 12.60 -11.64
C LEU A 68 -4.30 13.68 -10.69
N ARG A 69 -5.23 14.53 -11.16
CA ARG A 69 -5.76 15.68 -10.42
C ARG A 69 -7.23 15.52 -10.00
N SER A 70 -7.98 14.58 -10.59
CA SER A 70 -9.43 14.47 -10.44
C SER A 70 -9.92 13.96 -9.07
N GLY A 71 -9.02 13.70 -8.13
CA GLY A 71 -9.38 13.26 -6.78
C GLY A 71 -8.29 12.42 -6.12
N PRO A 72 -8.65 11.57 -5.13
CA PRO A 72 -7.71 10.68 -4.49
C PRO A 72 -7.04 9.75 -5.51
N LEU A 73 -5.70 9.75 -5.52
CA LEU A 73 -4.91 8.87 -6.37
C LEU A 73 -5.10 7.41 -5.92
N ASN A 74 -5.95 6.69 -6.66
CA ASN A 74 -6.17 5.25 -6.50
C ASN A 74 -5.57 4.47 -7.68
N SER A 75 -5.59 3.14 -7.58
CA SER A 75 -5.01 2.25 -8.60
C SER A 75 -5.63 2.44 -9.99
N THR A 76 -6.94 2.70 -10.06
CA THR A 76 -7.64 3.00 -11.31
C THR A 76 -7.17 4.30 -11.95
N ALA A 77 -7.08 5.39 -11.16
CA ALA A 77 -6.60 6.69 -11.64
C ALA A 77 -5.16 6.61 -12.12
N LEU A 78 -4.28 5.93 -11.37
CA LEU A 78 -2.89 5.70 -11.78
C LEU A 78 -2.79 4.82 -13.03
N GLY A 79 -3.60 3.78 -13.14
CA GLY A 79 -3.69 2.92 -14.34
C GLY A 79 -4.13 3.67 -15.58
N ASN A 80 -5.17 4.51 -15.46
CA ASN A 80 -5.64 5.36 -16.54
C ASN A 80 -4.59 6.41 -16.93
N ALA A 81 -3.98 7.10 -15.97
CA ALA A 81 -2.91 8.05 -16.23
C ALA A 81 -1.71 7.40 -16.93
N ALA A 82 -1.28 6.22 -16.48
CA ALA A 82 -0.19 5.47 -17.12
C ALA A 82 -0.52 5.09 -18.57
N ARG A 83 -1.76 4.64 -18.83
CA ARG A 83 -2.22 4.32 -20.18
C ARG A 83 -2.15 5.54 -21.09
N GLU A 84 -2.71 6.67 -20.65
CA GLU A 84 -2.74 7.89 -21.45
C GLU A 84 -1.34 8.46 -21.68
N LEU A 85 -0.45 8.44 -20.67
CA LEU A 85 0.96 8.82 -20.89
C LEU A 85 1.68 7.86 -21.83
N GLY A 86 1.34 6.57 -21.82
CA GLY A 86 1.85 5.57 -22.76
C GLY A 86 1.42 5.86 -24.20
N LEU A 87 0.17 6.26 -24.41
CA LEU A 87 -0.33 6.73 -25.70
C LEU A 87 0.39 8.02 -26.11
N ALA A 88 0.44 9.03 -25.26
CA ALA A 88 1.14 10.30 -25.53
C ALA A 88 2.61 10.10 -25.93
N ALA A 89 3.29 9.13 -25.32
CA ALA A 89 4.69 8.80 -25.58
C ALA A 89 4.96 8.11 -26.92
N GLN A 90 3.94 7.80 -27.73
CA GLN A 90 4.14 7.35 -29.11
C GLN A 90 4.69 8.49 -30.00
N ASN A 91 4.48 9.75 -29.61
CA ASN A 91 5.12 10.90 -30.24
C ASN A 91 6.44 11.23 -29.54
N ASN A 92 7.56 11.25 -30.28
CA ASN A 92 8.90 11.43 -29.72
C ASN A 92 9.08 12.75 -28.93
N GLU A 93 8.45 13.85 -29.38
CA GLU A 93 8.56 15.15 -28.71
C GLU A 93 7.88 15.10 -27.32
N VAL A 94 6.66 14.54 -27.27
CA VAL A 94 5.89 14.42 -26.02
C VAL A 94 6.49 13.32 -25.13
N ALA A 95 7.05 12.26 -25.70
CA ALA A 95 7.70 11.18 -24.97
C ALA A 95 8.87 11.67 -24.12
N ALA A 96 9.70 12.57 -24.67
CA ALA A 96 10.83 13.15 -23.96
C ALA A 96 10.35 14.03 -22.79
N LYS A 97 9.33 14.85 -23.01
CA LYS A 97 8.76 15.75 -21.99
C LYS A 97 8.07 14.99 -20.85
N THR A 98 7.34 13.93 -21.17
CA THR A 98 6.55 13.14 -20.21
C THR A 98 7.33 12.03 -19.53
N LEU A 99 8.60 11.78 -19.90
CA LEU A 99 9.40 10.70 -19.32
C LEU A 99 9.50 10.76 -17.79
N PRO A 100 9.76 11.91 -17.15
CA PRO A 100 9.81 11.98 -15.69
C PRO A 100 8.47 11.62 -15.05
N LEU A 101 7.37 12.13 -15.61
CA LEU A 101 6.02 11.86 -15.11
C LEU A 101 5.66 10.38 -15.23
N ARG A 102 5.99 9.73 -16.36
CA ARG A 102 5.79 8.28 -16.55
C ARG A 102 6.52 7.45 -15.49
N ARG A 103 7.75 7.82 -15.15
CA ARG A 103 8.53 7.15 -14.09
C ARG A 103 7.87 7.30 -12.72
N ILE A 104 7.38 8.50 -12.40
CA ILE A 104 6.68 8.77 -11.15
C ILE A 104 5.38 7.94 -11.07
N VAL A 105 4.57 7.95 -12.14
CA VAL A 105 3.33 7.17 -12.19
C VAL A 105 3.62 5.68 -12.03
N HIS A 106 4.65 5.15 -12.68
CA HIS A 106 5.07 3.75 -12.52
C HIS A 106 5.44 3.42 -11.07
N ALA A 107 6.28 4.25 -10.43
CA ALA A 107 6.65 4.04 -9.03
C ALA A 107 5.44 4.11 -8.09
N LEU A 108 4.48 5.00 -8.37
CA LEU A 108 3.22 5.08 -7.62
C LEU A 108 2.35 3.83 -7.82
N GLN A 109 2.34 3.23 -9.02
CA GLN A 109 1.65 1.97 -9.28
C GLN A 109 2.25 0.83 -8.49
N GLU A 110 3.58 0.68 -8.49
CA GLU A 110 4.28 -0.34 -7.70
C GLU A 110 4.02 -0.19 -6.20
N HIS A 111 4.08 1.04 -5.70
CA HIS A 111 3.79 1.34 -4.30
C HIS A 111 2.33 1.01 -3.93
N THR A 112 1.38 1.36 -4.81
CA THR A 112 -0.04 1.07 -4.60
C THR A 112 -0.31 -0.44 -4.61
N ALA A 113 0.28 -1.17 -5.56
CA ALA A 113 0.17 -2.64 -5.61
C ALA A 113 0.73 -3.30 -4.35
N THR A 114 1.88 -2.82 -3.85
CA THR A 114 2.49 -3.31 -2.61
C THR A 114 1.60 -3.05 -1.40
N LYS A 115 1.04 -1.84 -1.29
CA LYS A 115 0.10 -1.47 -0.23
C LYS A 115 -1.14 -2.37 -0.26
N ASP A 116 -1.73 -2.60 -1.43
CA ASP A 116 -2.94 -3.42 -1.58
C ASP A 116 -2.65 -4.88 -1.22
N ALA A 117 -1.51 -5.43 -1.64
CA ALA A 117 -1.06 -6.76 -1.24
C ALA A 117 -0.86 -6.88 0.28
N CYS A 118 -0.29 -5.87 0.92
CA CYS A 118 -0.12 -5.84 2.38
C CYS A 118 -1.47 -5.81 3.11
N ILE A 119 -2.42 -4.99 2.65
CA ILE A 119 -3.77 -4.93 3.22
C ILE A 119 -4.47 -6.28 3.08
N ALA A 120 -4.36 -6.93 1.91
CA ALA A 120 -4.93 -8.26 1.68
C ALA A 120 -4.31 -9.31 2.61
N ALA A 121 -2.98 -9.30 2.77
CA ALA A 121 -2.27 -10.20 3.68
C ALA A 121 -2.71 -9.99 5.14
N LEU A 122 -2.85 -8.74 5.58
CA LEU A 122 -3.34 -8.40 6.92
C LEU A 122 -4.78 -8.91 7.15
N ARG A 123 -5.67 -8.73 6.17
CA ARG A 123 -7.04 -9.25 6.24
C ARG A 123 -7.05 -10.77 6.34
N LYS A 124 -6.23 -11.45 5.55
CA LYS A 124 -6.07 -12.92 5.61
C LYS A 124 -5.57 -13.38 6.98
N ALA A 125 -4.53 -12.74 7.51
CA ALA A 125 -3.97 -13.07 8.82
C ALA A 125 -5.01 -12.88 9.94
N ARG A 126 -5.80 -11.79 9.89
CA ARG A 126 -6.89 -11.56 10.85
C ARG A 126 -7.98 -12.64 10.78
N ALA A 127 -8.37 -13.06 9.57
CA ALA A 127 -9.33 -14.13 9.39
C ALA A 127 -8.80 -15.47 9.93
N GLN A 128 -7.52 -15.77 9.70
CA GLN A 128 -6.87 -16.96 10.24
C GLN A 128 -6.81 -16.94 11.77
N LEU A 129 -6.46 -15.80 12.37
CA LEU A 129 -6.44 -15.65 13.83
C LEU A 129 -7.83 -15.85 14.44
N ALA A 130 -8.88 -15.30 13.83
CA ALA A 130 -10.25 -15.52 14.29
C ALA A 130 -10.65 -17.01 14.20
N ALA A 131 -10.26 -17.69 13.12
CA ALA A 131 -10.51 -19.12 12.96
C ALA A 131 -9.75 -19.97 13.99
N THR A 132 -8.50 -19.66 14.29
CA THR A 132 -7.72 -20.38 15.31
C THR A 132 -8.29 -20.16 16.71
N HIS A 133 -8.74 -18.94 17.03
CA HIS A 133 -9.44 -18.65 18.30
C HIS A 133 -10.75 -19.45 18.43
N ALA A 134 -11.52 -19.56 17.36
CA ALA A 134 -12.75 -20.37 17.37
C ALA A 134 -12.44 -21.87 17.57
N GLN A 135 -11.38 -22.37 16.93
CA GLN A 135 -10.95 -23.75 17.10
C GLN A 135 -10.43 -24.05 18.52
N SER A 136 -9.67 -23.13 19.11
CA SER A 136 -9.18 -23.30 20.49
C SER A 136 -10.33 -23.27 21.49
N ALA A 137 -11.30 -22.36 21.34
CA ALA A 137 -12.50 -22.33 22.17
C ALA A 137 -13.32 -23.61 22.05
N ALA A 138 -13.49 -24.14 20.84
CA ALA A 138 -14.19 -25.41 20.62
C ALA A 138 -13.44 -26.59 21.24
N ALA A 139 -12.11 -26.62 21.17
CA ALA A 139 -11.28 -27.64 21.80
C ALA A 139 -11.37 -27.58 23.33
N GLN A 140 -11.33 -26.38 23.92
CA GLN A 140 -11.50 -26.17 25.36
C GLN A 140 -12.87 -26.65 25.83
N ALA A 141 -13.94 -26.34 25.10
CA ALA A 141 -15.28 -26.84 25.43
C ALA A 141 -15.37 -28.38 25.40
N ARG A 142 -14.70 -29.03 24.43
CA ARG A 142 -14.63 -30.49 24.35
C ARG A 142 -13.83 -31.08 25.51
N LEU A 143 -12.69 -30.49 25.87
CA LEU A 143 -11.89 -30.93 27.02
C LEU A 143 -12.71 -30.83 28.31
N HIS A 144 -13.37 -29.71 28.54
CA HIS A 144 -14.22 -29.55 29.72
C HIS A 144 -15.36 -30.58 29.78
N SER A 145 -15.98 -30.88 28.63
CA SER A 145 -17.00 -31.94 28.56
C SER A 145 -16.43 -33.32 28.87
N LEU A 146 -15.21 -33.62 28.41
CA LEU A 146 -14.53 -34.89 28.71
C LEU A 146 -14.14 -34.98 30.18
N GLU A 147 -13.66 -33.89 30.77
CA GLU A 147 -13.34 -33.80 32.20
C GLU A 147 -14.58 -34.10 33.05
N ASN A 148 -15.72 -33.48 32.73
CA ASN A 148 -16.98 -33.73 33.44
C ASN A 148 -17.44 -35.19 33.28
N LEU A 149 -17.35 -35.77 32.07
CA LEU A 149 -17.69 -37.18 31.85
C LEU A 149 -16.81 -38.14 32.64
N LEU A 150 -15.50 -37.87 32.71
CA LEU A 150 -14.57 -38.67 33.50
C LEU A 150 -14.84 -38.55 35.00
N HIS A 151 -15.19 -37.36 35.47
CA HIS A 151 -15.57 -37.13 36.85
C HIS A 151 -16.84 -37.91 37.23
N ASP A 152 -17.92 -37.76 36.46
CA ASP A 152 -19.17 -38.48 36.64
C ASP A 152 -18.97 -40.00 36.62
N HIS A 153 -18.11 -40.49 35.72
CA HIS A 153 -17.81 -41.91 35.62
C HIS A 153 -17.03 -42.40 36.86
N ALA A 154 -16.08 -41.62 37.37
CA ALA A 154 -15.33 -41.95 38.57
C ALA A 154 -16.24 -41.99 39.80
N GLU A 155 -17.14 -41.02 39.96
CA GLU A 155 -18.12 -40.96 41.06
C GLU A 155 -19.05 -42.19 41.05
N LYS A 156 -19.65 -42.51 39.90
CA LYS A 156 -20.52 -43.68 39.75
C LYS A 156 -19.80 -45.00 40.02
N SER A 157 -18.52 -45.09 39.66
CA SER A 157 -17.71 -46.29 39.90
C SER A 157 -17.44 -46.49 41.39
N LEU A 158 -17.20 -45.40 42.14
CA LEU A 158 -17.02 -45.45 43.59
C LEU A 158 -18.29 -45.92 44.30
N ASP A 159 -19.46 -45.39 43.92
CA ASP A 159 -20.75 -45.78 44.50
C ASP A 159 -21.07 -47.27 44.29
N HIS A 160 -20.70 -47.84 43.13
CA HIS A 160 -20.87 -49.26 42.85
C HIS A 160 -19.96 -50.16 43.69
N HIS A 161 -18.83 -49.64 44.19
CA HIS A 161 -17.84 -50.39 44.95
C HIS A 161 -18.00 -50.28 46.48
N VAL A 162 -18.92 -49.47 47.00
CA VAL A 162 -19.24 -49.45 48.44
C VAL A 162 -20.11 -50.68 48.78
N PRO A 163 -19.58 -51.71 49.46
CA PRO A 163 -20.40 -52.85 49.87
C PRO A 163 -21.39 -52.37 50.93
N LYS A 164 -22.69 -52.64 50.74
CA LYS A 164 -23.67 -52.48 51.81
C LYS A 164 -23.21 -53.34 52.99
N ARG A 165 -22.75 -52.70 54.07
CA ARG A 165 -22.58 -53.35 55.38
C ARG A 165 -23.97 -53.71 55.88
N SER A 166 -24.41 -54.93 55.58
CA SER A 166 -25.47 -55.65 56.28
C SER A 166 -24.92 -56.32 57.53
#